data_AF-A0A2Z7BPD3-F1
#
_entry.id   AF-A0A2Z7BPD3-F1
#
_cell.length_a   1.000
_cell.length_b   1.000
_cell.length_c   1.000
_cell.angle_alpha   90.00
_cell.angle_beta   90.00
_cell.angle_gamma   90.00
#
_symmetry.space_group_name_H-M   'P 1'
#
loop_
_entity.id
_entity.type
_entity.pdbx_description
1 polymer ?
#
loop_
_entity_poly.entity_id
_entity_poly.type
_entity_poly.pdbx_seq_one_letter_code
_entity_poly.pdbx_strand_id
1 'polypeptide(L)'
;MSKGKPMFSILTILVLCCWFAARIRAQNPSSCVSSSCGGVSISYPFRLATDHPNCGHPDPIFKLQCLQNRPILQSGSGKFVVQSISYNNFSMRVSDLGVVDKNYSSCPAYSSNSLGTQYISPGQSNEDIILVNCLKPVSHPSYVEDPVCGNPSAFSNSSRVYSYLVVGWVPPSGMTDSCVEDRRTLVSSDTLVGNSNYTMIHDSMAYGMDLTWFRALCGECKGFCSVEDNKISCRHVCYEDTPFSERTFGFLIFVVGVGIGSLLVLRFIFGVLFVVGFLLYKRRKQRSSTDKAEAKALELEKR
;
A
#
# COMPACT_ATOMS: atom_id res chain seq x y z
N MET A 1 41.86 36.32 -43.60
CA MET A 1 41.11 36.27 -42.32
C MET A 1 40.74 34.82 -42.02
N SER A 2 41.50 34.20 -41.11
CA SER A 2 41.36 32.79 -40.75
C SER A 2 40.27 32.62 -39.69
N LYS A 3 39.17 31.93 -40.03
CA LYS A 3 38.14 31.49 -39.07
C LYS A 3 38.39 30.03 -38.69
N GLY A 4 39.51 29.78 -38.00
CA GLY A 4 39.68 28.56 -37.23
C GLY A 4 39.18 28.82 -35.80
N LYS A 5 38.18 28.04 -35.35
CA LYS A 5 37.97 27.53 -33.97
C LYS A 5 36.49 27.29 -33.62
N PRO A 6 35.97 26.09 -33.91
CA PRO A 6 35.04 25.41 -33.00
C PRO A 6 35.69 24.22 -32.26
N MET A 7 36.84 23.72 -32.74
CA MET A 7 37.52 22.54 -32.18
C MET A 7 38.03 22.72 -30.75
N PHE A 8 38.53 23.91 -30.39
CA PHE A 8 39.06 24.15 -29.04
C PHE A 8 37.97 24.14 -27.96
N SER A 9 36.75 24.59 -28.29
CA SER A 9 35.63 24.65 -27.35
C SER A 9 35.07 23.26 -27.02
N ILE A 10 34.96 22.40 -28.04
CA ILE A 10 34.50 21.01 -27.89
C ILE A 10 35.52 20.21 -27.07
N LEU A 11 36.82 20.42 -27.32
CA LEU A 11 37.88 19.74 -26.57
C LEU A 11 37.88 20.15 -25.09
N THR A 12 37.65 21.43 -24.77
CA THR A 12 37.54 21.88 -23.38
C THR A 12 36.31 21.31 -22.67
N ILE A 13 35.16 21.19 -23.36
CA ILE A 13 33.95 20.58 -22.80
C ILE A 13 34.15 19.08 -22.57
N LEU A 14 34.81 18.37 -23.49
CA LEU A 14 35.14 16.96 -23.33
C LEU A 14 36.12 16.73 -22.17
N VAL A 15 37.14 17.57 -22.01
CA VAL A 15 38.08 17.48 -20.90
C VAL A 15 37.39 17.78 -19.56
N LEU A 16 36.49 18.77 -19.50
CA LEU A 16 35.67 19.05 -18.33
C LEU A 16 34.71 17.88 -18.03
N CYS A 17 34.03 17.32 -19.02
CA CYS A 17 33.18 16.13 -18.86
C CYS A 17 33.99 14.91 -18.41
N CYS A 18 35.19 14.69 -18.94
CA CYS A 18 36.10 13.63 -18.48
C CYS A 18 36.59 13.89 -17.05
N TRP A 19 36.84 15.15 -16.67
CA TRP A 19 37.19 15.52 -15.29
C TRP A 19 36.03 15.33 -14.32
N PHE A 20 34.80 15.67 -14.71
CA PHE A 20 33.59 15.41 -13.92
C PHE A 20 33.28 13.90 -13.84
N ALA A 21 33.44 13.15 -14.93
CA ALA A 21 33.29 11.70 -14.95
C ALA A 21 34.38 10.99 -14.12
N ALA A 22 35.63 11.49 -14.13
CA ALA A 22 36.73 10.95 -13.33
C ALA A 22 36.59 11.25 -11.83
N ARG A 23 35.79 12.25 -11.44
CA ARG A 23 35.43 12.53 -10.04
C ARG A 23 34.32 11.62 -9.53
N ILE A 24 33.54 10.97 -10.41
CA ILE A 24 32.70 9.83 -10.05
C ILE A 24 33.60 8.59 -10.00
N ARG A 25 34.54 8.59 -9.05
CA ARG A 25 35.15 7.34 -8.62
C ARG A 25 34.09 6.66 -7.77
N ALA A 26 33.19 5.92 -8.43
CA ALA A 26 32.40 4.90 -7.75
C ALA A 26 33.42 3.98 -7.09
N GLN A 27 33.61 4.14 -5.77
CA GLN A 27 34.34 3.14 -5.00
C GLN A 27 33.59 1.83 -5.23
N ASN A 28 34.32 0.82 -5.71
CA ASN A 28 33.76 -0.51 -5.87
C ASN A 28 33.10 -0.91 -4.54
N PRO A 29 31.91 -1.55 -4.58
CA PRO A 29 31.28 -2.14 -3.39
C PRO A 29 32.22 -3.07 -2.61
N SER A 30 33.25 -3.61 -3.26
CA SER A 30 34.31 -4.43 -2.65
C SER A 30 35.22 -3.70 -1.65
N SER A 31 35.13 -2.37 -1.53
CA SER A 31 35.84 -1.58 -0.51
C SER A 31 35.03 -1.36 0.77
N CYS A 32 33.75 -1.72 0.76
CA CYS A 32 32.87 -1.59 1.91
C CYS A 32 33.01 -2.80 2.81
N VAL A 33 33.67 -2.60 3.96
CA VAL A 33 33.76 -3.61 5.02
C VAL A 33 32.41 -3.68 5.73
N SER A 34 31.96 -4.89 6.04
CA SER A 34 30.78 -5.11 6.88
C SER A 34 30.99 -4.49 8.27
N SER A 35 30.04 -3.69 8.72
CA SER A 35 29.99 -3.11 10.06
C SER A 35 29.19 -4.00 11.01
N SER A 36 29.20 -3.72 12.31
CA SER A 36 28.32 -4.41 13.27
C SER A 36 27.82 -3.46 14.37
N CYS A 37 26.65 -3.76 14.93
CA CYS A 37 26.08 -3.04 16.06
C CYS A 37 25.24 -4.00 16.90
N GLY A 38 25.51 -4.10 18.21
CA GLY A 38 24.72 -4.97 19.10
C GLY A 38 24.78 -6.47 18.76
N GLY A 39 25.87 -6.92 18.12
CA GLY A 39 25.97 -8.30 17.63
C GLY A 39 25.28 -8.55 16.29
N VAL A 40 24.60 -7.56 15.70
CA VAL A 40 24.03 -7.65 14.34
C VAL A 40 25.09 -7.23 13.33
N SER A 41 25.40 -8.12 12.39
CA SER A 41 26.26 -7.81 11.23
C SER A 41 25.49 -6.99 10.21
N ILE A 42 26.08 -5.89 9.74
CA ILE A 42 25.49 -4.92 8.83
C ILE A 42 26.37 -4.81 7.59
N SER A 43 25.80 -5.23 6.47
CA SER A 43 26.35 -5.11 5.12
C SER A 43 25.26 -4.66 4.14
N TYR A 44 25.70 -4.33 2.93
CA TYR A 44 24.82 -3.97 1.82
C TYR A 44 23.61 -4.93 1.72
N PRO A 45 22.36 -4.42 1.58
CA PRO A 45 22.01 -3.04 1.27
C PRO A 45 22.00 -2.08 2.48
N PHE A 46 22.05 -2.61 3.70
CA PHE A 46 22.06 -1.80 4.92
C PHE A 46 23.44 -1.20 5.18
N ARG A 47 23.48 -0.05 5.85
CA ARG A 47 24.70 0.57 6.35
C ARG A 47 24.43 1.31 7.65
N LEU A 48 25.45 1.50 8.47
CA LEU A 48 25.38 2.43 9.59
C LEU A 48 25.43 3.88 9.08
N ALA A 49 24.87 4.79 9.87
CA ALA A 49 24.96 6.23 9.61
C ALA A 49 26.41 6.74 9.57
N THR A 50 27.31 6.06 10.28
CA THR A 50 28.76 6.31 10.31
C THR A 50 29.50 5.75 9.11
N ASP A 51 28.92 4.80 8.39
CA ASP A 51 29.54 4.20 7.20
C ASP A 51 29.48 5.18 6.02
N HIS A 52 30.39 4.99 5.05
CA HIS A 52 30.41 5.78 3.84
C HIS A 52 29.08 5.66 3.08
N PRO A 53 28.51 6.75 2.50
CA PRO A 53 27.19 6.72 1.86
C PRO A 53 27.04 5.66 0.74
N ASN A 54 28.14 5.35 0.04
CA ASN A 54 28.15 4.36 -1.05
C ASN A 54 28.15 2.89 -0.58
N CYS A 55 28.24 2.63 0.73
CA CYS A 55 28.29 1.27 1.27
C CYS A 55 26.92 0.65 1.59
N GLY A 56 25.85 1.35 1.26
CA GLY A 56 24.48 0.86 1.37
C GLY A 56 23.65 1.33 0.20
N HIS A 57 22.41 0.88 0.16
CA HIS A 57 21.43 1.35 -0.81
C HIS A 57 21.19 2.86 -0.63
N PRO A 58 21.01 3.64 -1.72
CA PRO A 58 20.90 5.10 -1.65
C PRO A 58 19.66 5.59 -0.89
N ASP A 59 18.60 4.77 -0.84
CA ASP A 59 17.38 5.10 -0.08
C ASP A 59 17.67 5.20 1.43
N PRO A 60 17.26 6.30 2.11
CA PRO A 60 17.52 6.52 3.52
C PRO A 60 17.04 5.43 4.47
N ILE A 61 16.06 4.60 4.10
CA ILE A 61 15.57 3.52 4.96
C ILE A 61 16.67 2.49 5.29
N PHE A 62 17.65 2.34 4.41
CA PHE A 62 18.77 1.41 4.60
C PHE A 62 19.88 1.97 5.50
N LYS A 63 19.76 3.21 5.94
CA LYS A 63 20.69 3.85 6.88
C LYS A 63 20.24 3.59 8.31
N LEU A 64 20.89 2.65 8.98
CA LEU A 64 20.65 2.30 10.37
C LEU A 64 21.40 3.24 11.32
N GLN A 65 20.77 3.58 12.44
CA GLN A 65 21.45 4.22 13.57
C GLN A 65 21.92 3.14 14.54
N CYS A 66 23.03 3.37 15.25
CA CYS A 66 23.46 2.48 16.34
C CYS A 66 23.47 3.31 17.62
N LEU A 67 22.45 3.14 18.47
CA LEU A 67 22.33 3.87 19.74
C LEU A 67 22.49 2.88 20.88
N GLN A 68 23.51 3.06 21.73
CA GLN A 68 23.78 2.20 22.88
C GLN A 68 23.82 0.71 22.51
N ASN A 69 24.59 0.34 21.48
CA ASN A 69 24.66 -1.03 20.94
C ASN A 69 23.31 -1.60 20.47
N ARG A 70 22.34 -0.75 20.11
CA ARG A 70 21.10 -1.18 19.45
C ARG A 70 21.00 -0.58 18.06
N PRO A 71 20.97 -1.42 17.00
CA PRO A 71 20.71 -0.94 15.65
C PRO A 71 19.23 -0.54 15.53
N ILE A 72 18.97 0.63 14.97
CA ILE A 72 17.63 1.21 14.84
C ILE A 72 17.36 1.47 13.36
N LEU A 73 16.28 0.86 12.88
CA LEU A 73 15.65 1.14 11.59
C LEU A 73 14.65 2.27 11.76
N GLN A 74 14.71 3.27 10.88
CA GLN A 74 13.73 4.35 10.81
C GLN A 74 12.90 4.20 9.54
N SER A 75 11.58 4.02 9.70
CA SER A 75 10.62 3.89 8.60
C SER A 75 9.48 4.88 8.83
N GLY A 76 9.36 5.89 7.97
CA GLY A 76 8.44 7.01 8.18
C GLY A 76 8.70 7.70 9.53
N SER A 77 7.65 7.80 10.36
CA SER A 77 7.74 8.28 11.74
C SER A 77 8.14 7.19 12.75
N GLY A 78 8.12 5.91 12.32
CA GLY A 78 8.40 4.75 13.14
C GLY A 78 9.88 4.49 13.38
N LYS A 79 10.21 4.00 14.58
CA LYS A 79 11.55 3.54 14.94
C LYS A 79 11.47 2.13 15.50
N PHE A 80 12.31 1.26 14.96
CA PHE A 80 12.29 -0.17 15.27
C PHE A 80 13.71 -0.64 15.56
N VAL A 81 13.88 -1.43 16.63
CA VAL A 81 15.15 -2.06 16.96
C VAL A 81 15.34 -3.26 16.04
N VAL A 82 16.47 -3.32 15.34
CA VAL A 82 16.81 -4.46 14.48
C VAL A 82 17.36 -5.59 15.34
N GLN A 83 16.63 -6.70 15.43
CA GLN A 83 17.01 -7.87 16.22
C GLN A 83 17.97 -8.79 15.45
N SER A 84 17.73 -8.95 14.15
CA SER A 84 18.57 -9.77 13.28
C SER A 84 18.36 -9.42 11.80
N ILE A 85 19.37 -9.65 10.98
CA ILE A 85 19.29 -9.52 9.52
C ILE A 85 19.74 -10.83 8.89
N SER A 86 18.92 -11.42 8.03
CA SER A 86 19.24 -12.60 7.24
C SER A 86 19.47 -12.21 5.79
N TYR A 87 20.74 -12.21 5.37
CA TYR A 87 21.15 -11.90 3.99
C TYR A 87 20.80 -13.00 3.00
N ASN A 88 20.76 -14.26 3.45
CA ASN A 88 20.41 -15.40 2.59
C ASN A 88 18.93 -15.42 2.23
N ASN A 89 18.06 -15.03 3.17
CA ASN A 89 16.60 -15.10 2.99
C ASN A 89 15.98 -13.71 2.71
N PHE A 90 16.81 -12.68 2.56
CA PHE A 90 16.39 -11.30 2.37
C PHE A 90 15.35 -10.82 3.40
N SER A 91 15.54 -11.24 4.66
CA SER A 91 14.64 -10.91 5.76
C SER A 91 15.38 -10.20 6.89
N MET A 92 14.64 -9.49 7.73
CA MET A 92 15.16 -8.92 8.96
C MET A 92 14.06 -8.95 10.01
N ARG A 93 14.43 -9.17 11.26
CA ARG A 93 13.49 -9.13 12.38
C ARG A 93 13.66 -7.82 13.12
N VAL A 94 12.56 -7.14 13.40
CA VAL A 94 12.54 -5.88 14.13
C VAL A 94 11.50 -5.87 15.23
N SER A 95 11.77 -5.18 16.33
CA SER A 95 10.78 -4.92 17.38
C SER A 95 10.52 -3.42 17.49
N ASP A 96 9.33 -3.02 17.94
CA ASP A 96 9.03 -1.61 18.19
C ASP A 96 9.95 -1.05 19.28
N LEU A 97 10.51 0.15 19.07
CA LEU A 97 11.45 0.77 20.01
C LEU A 97 10.84 1.03 21.40
N GLY A 98 9.52 1.20 21.48
CA GLY A 98 8.78 1.38 22.73
C GLY A 98 8.59 0.10 23.54
N VAL A 99 8.68 -1.08 22.90
CA VAL A 99 8.56 -2.37 23.57
C VAL A 99 9.92 -2.82 24.08
N VAL A 100 10.01 -3.03 25.38
CA VAL A 100 11.23 -3.43 26.08
C VAL A 100 11.04 -4.84 26.61
N ASP A 101 11.93 -5.75 26.21
CA ASP A 101 11.91 -7.16 26.63
C ASP A 101 11.81 -7.29 28.16
N LYS A 102 10.90 -8.16 28.62
CA LYS A 102 10.57 -8.43 30.04
C LYS A 102 10.09 -7.22 30.86
N ASN A 103 9.87 -6.07 30.24
CA ASN A 103 9.22 -4.95 30.87
C ASN A 103 7.75 -4.90 30.43
N TYR A 104 6.90 -5.66 31.12
CA TYR A 104 5.47 -5.75 30.85
C TYR A 104 4.70 -4.43 31.05
N SER A 105 5.38 -3.35 31.44
CA SER A 105 4.82 -2.00 31.46
C SER A 105 5.22 -1.14 30.25
N SER A 106 5.97 -1.71 29.30
CA SER A 106 6.34 -1.05 28.05
C SER A 106 5.29 -1.31 26.98
N CYS A 107 5.05 -0.33 26.13
CA CYS A 107 4.04 -0.38 25.08
C CYS A 107 4.67 -0.11 23.74
N PRO A 108 4.11 -0.61 22.62
CA PRO A 108 4.49 -0.13 21.31
C PRO A 108 4.47 1.41 21.30
N ALA A 109 5.34 2.03 20.53
CA ALA A 109 5.35 3.48 20.32
C ALA A 109 4.77 3.82 18.95
N TYR A 110 4.91 2.92 17.97
CA TYR A 110 4.60 3.17 16.58
C TYR A 110 3.60 2.15 16.05
N SER A 111 2.81 2.58 15.07
CA SER A 111 1.89 1.68 14.36
C SER A 111 2.64 0.94 13.27
N SER A 112 2.21 -0.31 12.99
CA SER A 112 2.62 -1.09 11.82
C SER A 112 2.36 -0.35 10.49
N ASN A 113 1.43 0.61 10.43
CA ASN A 113 1.25 1.47 9.25
C ASN A 113 2.48 2.35 8.94
N SER A 114 3.40 2.52 9.89
CA SER A 114 4.69 3.21 9.68
C SER A 114 5.71 2.31 8.98
N LEU A 115 5.42 1.01 8.85
CA LEU A 115 6.24 0.00 8.19
C LEU A 115 5.67 -0.26 6.80
N GLY A 116 6.56 -0.38 5.83
CA GLY A 116 6.18 -0.58 4.43
C GLY A 116 6.64 0.56 3.55
N THR A 117 7.60 0.24 2.69
CA THR A 117 8.07 1.10 1.60
C THR A 117 8.13 0.25 0.33
N GLN A 118 8.53 0.87 -0.78
CA GLN A 118 8.79 0.13 -2.02
C GLN A 118 9.88 -0.95 -1.85
N TYR A 119 10.79 -0.80 -0.89
CA TYR A 119 11.93 -1.71 -0.71
C TYR A 119 11.81 -2.67 0.48
N ILE A 120 11.18 -2.24 1.56
CA ILE A 120 10.99 -3.04 2.78
C ILE A 120 9.51 -3.19 3.07
N SER A 121 9.03 -4.42 3.23
CA SER A 121 7.63 -4.70 3.56
C SER A 121 7.52 -5.73 4.68
N PRO A 122 6.40 -5.78 5.41
CA PRO A 122 6.10 -6.90 6.29
C PRO A 122 6.20 -8.24 5.57
N GLY A 123 6.76 -9.25 6.25
CA GLY A 123 6.73 -10.64 5.83
C GLY A 123 5.34 -11.25 5.94
N GLN A 124 5.14 -12.40 5.30
CA GLN A 124 3.83 -13.09 5.27
C GLN A 124 3.46 -13.75 6.61
N SER A 125 4.45 -14.18 7.40
CA SER A 125 4.25 -14.88 8.68
C SER A 125 4.14 -13.92 9.87
N ASN A 126 3.51 -12.77 9.67
CA ASN A 126 3.22 -11.83 10.76
C ASN A 126 1.73 -11.82 11.07
N GLU A 127 1.41 -11.60 12.33
CA GLU A 127 0.06 -11.43 12.85
C GLU A 127 -0.11 -10.00 13.37
N ASP A 128 -1.31 -9.45 13.18
CA ASP A 128 -1.68 -8.16 13.77
C ASP A 128 -1.95 -8.30 15.28
N ILE A 129 -1.51 -7.33 16.05
CA ILE A 129 -1.95 -7.08 17.43
C ILE A 129 -2.59 -5.70 17.45
N ILE A 130 -3.88 -5.65 17.79
CA ILE A 130 -4.68 -4.44 17.79
C ILE A 130 -4.90 -4.01 19.24
N LEU A 131 -4.49 -2.79 19.57
CA LEU A 131 -4.78 -2.14 20.84
C LEU A 131 -6.11 -1.42 20.70
N VAL A 132 -7.07 -1.81 21.53
CA VAL A 132 -8.44 -1.33 21.48
C VAL A 132 -8.82 -0.71 22.83
N ASN A 133 -9.48 0.45 22.79
CA ASN A 133 -10.04 1.10 23.97
C ASN A 133 -11.57 1.08 23.89
N CYS A 134 -12.23 0.70 24.98
CA CYS A 134 -13.66 0.52 25.06
C CYS A 134 -14.29 1.28 26.24
N LEU A 135 -15.52 1.75 26.06
CA LEU A 135 -16.32 2.39 27.11
C LEU A 135 -16.96 1.41 28.09
N LYS A 136 -17.14 0.16 27.65
CA LYS A 136 -17.75 -0.92 28.43
C LYS A 136 -16.81 -2.12 28.45
N PRO A 137 -16.82 -2.92 29.52
CA PRO A 137 -16.04 -4.14 29.56
C PRO A 137 -16.55 -5.10 28.48
N VAL A 138 -15.61 -5.74 27.78
CA VAL A 138 -15.90 -6.75 26.76
C VAL A 138 -15.61 -8.12 27.34
N SER A 139 -16.60 -9.02 27.27
CA SER A 139 -16.46 -10.41 27.69
C SER A 139 -16.39 -11.31 26.46
N HIS A 140 -15.22 -11.34 25.79
CA HIS A 140 -14.99 -12.16 24.61
C HIS A 140 -13.57 -12.75 24.62
N PRO A 141 -13.37 -14.04 24.30
CA PRO A 141 -12.05 -14.70 24.41
C PRO A 141 -10.93 -14.04 23.61
N SER A 142 -11.25 -13.37 22.50
CA SER A 142 -10.29 -12.65 21.66
C SER A 142 -9.79 -11.33 22.24
N TYR A 143 -10.41 -10.83 23.32
CA TYR A 143 -10.07 -9.57 23.96
C TYR A 143 -9.30 -9.87 25.24
N VAL A 144 -7.99 -9.65 25.21
CA VAL A 144 -7.11 -9.84 26.36
C VAL A 144 -6.95 -8.51 27.07
N GLU A 145 -7.21 -8.46 28.37
CA GLU A 145 -7.08 -7.22 29.15
C GLU A 145 -5.66 -6.64 29.04
N ASP A 146 -5.59 -5.34 28.76
CA ASP A 146 -4.36 -4.56 28.70
C ASP A 146 -4.33 -3.56 29.84
N PRO A 147 -3.63 -3.86 30.95
CA PRO A 147 -3.60 -2.96 32.10
C PRO A 147 -2.67 -1.76 31.92
N VAL A 148 -1.89 -1.69 30.84
CA VAL A 148 -0.76 -0.75 30.74
C VAL A 148 -0.88 0.19 29.55
N CYS A 149 -1.16 -0.33 28.35
CA CYS A 149 -1.06 0.48 27.12
C CYS A 149 -2.36 1.20 26.76
N GLY A 150 -3.27 1.32 27.73
CA GLY A 150 -4.52 2.03 27.56
C GLY A 150 -4.34 3.51 27.27
N ASN A 151 -5.18 4.04 26.38
CA ASN A 151 -5.23 5.46 26.08
C ASN A 151 -6.45 6.10 26.78
N PRO A 152 -6.27 6.72 27.97
CA PRO A 152 -7.38 7.31 28.71
C PRO A 152 -8.03 8.48 27.97
N SER A 153 -7.34 9.05 26.98
CA SER A 153 -7.84 10.16 26.16
C SER A 153 -8.69 9.68 24.98
N ALA A 154 -8.82 8.37 24.75
CA ALA A 154 -9.58 7.81 23.64
C ALA A 154 -11.05 8.24 23.64
N PHE A 155 -11.61 8.56 24.81
CA PHE A 155 -12.99 9.03 24.97
C PHE A 155 -13.03 10.32 25.78
N SER A 156 -13.26 11.45 25.08
CA SER A 156 -13.51 12.74 25.71
C SER A 156 -14.78 12.62 26.57
N ASN A 157 -14.65 12.72 27.90
CA ASN A 157 -15.72 12.68 28.93
C ASN A 157 -15.96 11.33 29.65
N SER A 158 -15.13 10.30 29.47
CA SER A 158 -15.27 9.06 30.24
C SER A 158 -14.34 9.01 31.44
N SER A 159 -14.88 8.63 32.61
CA SER A 159 -14.10 8.44 33.85
C SER A 159 -13.33 7.11 33.88
N ARG A 160 -13.72 6.15 33.02
CA ARG A 160 -13.10 4.83 32.90
C ARG A 160 -13.07 4.40 31.44
N VAL A 161 -11.93 3.87 31.03
CA VAL A 161 -11.69 3.26 29.72
C VAL A 161 -11.14 1.86 29.98
N TYR A 162 -11.64 0.88 29.25
CA TYR A 162 -11.17 -0.51 29.30
C TYR A 162 -10.30 -0.76 28.08
N SER A 163 -9.09 -1.25 28.29
CA SER A 163 -8.11 -1.43 27.22
C SER A 163 -7.85 -2.92 27.00
N TYR A 164 -7.74 -3.31 25.73
CA TYR A 164 -7.61 -4.69 25.31
C TYR A 164 -6.58 -4.85 24.20
N LEU A 165 -5.91 -6.00 24.20
CA LEU A 165 -5.16 -6.52 23.06
C LEU A 165 -6.03 -7.55 22.34
N VAL A 166 -6.12 -7.38 21.03
CA VAL A 166 -6.83 -8.31 20.15
C VAL A 166 -5.84 -8.88 19.15
N VAL A 167 -5.76 -10.20 19.08
CA VAL A 167 -4.87 -10.92 18.16
C VAL A 167 -5.57 -11.15 16.83
N GLY A 168 -4.86 -10.83 15.75
CA GLY A 168 -5.27 -11.01 14.37
C GLY A 168 -6.19 -9.92 13.84
N TRP A 169 -6.82 -10.21 12.71
CA TRP A 169 -7.67 -9.25 12.03
C TRP A 169 -9.10 -9.27 12.58
N VAL A 170 -9.57 -8.10 13.03
CA VAL A 170 -10.98 -7.87 13.35
C VAL A 170 -11.57 -6.86 12.36
N PRO A 171 -12.62 -7.21 11.60
CA PRO A 171 -13.30 -6.25 10.75
C PRO A 171 -13.95 -5.15 11.60
N PRO A 172 -14.13 -3.93 11.06
CA PRO A 172 -14.84 -2.86 11.76
C PRO A 172 -16.23 -3.28 12.27
N SER A 173 -16.96 -4.11 11.51
CA SER A 173 -18.26 -4.66 11.92
C SER A 173 -18.19 -5.74 13.00
N GLY A 174 -17.02 -6.34 13.24
CA GLY A 174 -16.77 -7.30 14.30
C GLY A 174 -16.31 -6.65 15.60
N MET A 175 -16.00 -5.36 15.58
CA MET A 175 -15.67 -4.60 16.79
C MET A 175 -16.95 -4.17 17.50
N THR A 176 -16.97 -4.27 18.84
CA THR A 176 -18.13 -3.85 19.62
C THR A 176 -18.35 -2.34 19.45
N ASP A 177 -19.58 -1.86 19.30
CA ASP A 177 -19.93 -0.44 19.09
C ASP A 177 -19.36 0.53 20.13
N SER A 178 -18.95 0.00 21.30
CA SER A 178 -18.35 0.78 22.39
C SER A 178 -16.83 0.92 22.31
N CYS A 179 -16.18 0.38 21.28
CA CYS A 179 -14.73 0.22 21.18
C CYS A 179 -14.14 0.97 19.99
N VAL A 180 -12.92 1.50 20.17
CA VAL A 180 -12.16 2.23 19.16
C VAL A 180 -10.75 1.64 19.09
N GLU A 181 -10.27 1.37 17.87
CA GLU A 181 -8.88 0.99 17.61
C GLU A 181 -7.97 2.20 17.87
N ASP A 182 -7.03 2.06 18.80
CA ASP A 182 -6.03 3.10 19.09
C ASP A 182 -4.80 2.92 18.22
N ARG A 183 -4.31 1.68 18.13
CA ARG A 183 -3.13 1.36 17.33
C ARG A 183 -3.04 -0.11 16.98
N ARG A 184 -2.37 -0.38 15.86
CA ARG A 184 -1.98 -1.72 15.42
C ARG A 184 -0.47 -1.89 15.40
N THR A 185 0.01 -3.03 15.85
CA THR A 185 1.39 -3.49 15.67
C THR A 185 1.40 -4.88 15.04
N LEU A 186 2.56 -5.32 14.55
CA LEU A 186 2.75 -6.66 14.01
C LEU A 186 3.68 -7.44 14.93
N VAL A 187 3.47 -8.76 15.00
CA VAL A 187 4.35 -9.72 15.65
C VAL A 187 4.55 -10.93 14.75
N SER A 188 5.63 -11.68 14.94
CA SER A 188 5.83 -12.95 14.25
C SER A 188 4.76 -13.95 14.71
N SER A 189 3.99 -14.51 13.76
CA SER A 189 2.90 -15.45 14.04
C SER A 189 3.40 -16.70 14.80
N ASP A 190 4.65 -17.10 14.56
CA ASP A 190 5.29 -18.26 15.21
C ASP A 190 5.42 -18.12 16.73
N THR A 191 5.31 -16.91 17.26
CA THR A 191 5.40 -16.65 18.70
C THR A 191 4.04 -16.71 19.41
N LEU A 192 2.95 -16.67 18.65
CA LEU A 192 1.60 -16.64 19.21
C LEU A 192 1.06 -18.05 19.38
N VAL A 193 0.40 -18.28 20.52
CA VAL A 193 -0.33 -19.51 20.81
C VAL A 193 -1.81 -19.15 20.98
N GLY A 194 -2.75 -20.00 20.52
CA GLY A 194 -4.18 -19.63 20.43
C GLY A 194 -4.76 -18.88 21.63
N ASN A 195 -4.57 -19.41 22.85
CA ASN A 195 -4.98 -18.72 24.10
C ASN A 195 -3.80 -17.97 24.73
N SER A 196 -3.27 -16.96 24.03
CA SER A 196 -2.20 -16.12 24.56
C SER A 196 -2.75 -15.17 25.62
N ASN A 197 -2.10 -15.11 26.78
CA ASN A 197 -2.36 -14.09 27.79
C ASN A 197 -1.58 -12.80 27.48
N TYR A 198 -1.77 -11.77 28.29
CA TYR A 198 -1.09 -10.48 28.10
C TYR A 198 0.44 -10.62 28.03
N THR A 199 1.05 -11.40 28.94
CA THR A 199 2.51 -11.56 28.97
C THR A 199 3.04 -12.26 27.74
N MET A 200 2.33 -13.26 27.21
CA MET A 200 2.72 -13.95 25.97
C MET A 200 2.62 -13.02 24.77
N ILE A 201 1.55 -12.22 24.66
CA ILE A 201 1.42 -11.23 23.59
C ILE A 201 2.51 -10.17 23.71
N HIS A 202 2.85 -9.75 24.93
CA HIS A 202 3.93 -8.79 25.17
C HIS A 202 5.30 -9.35 24.78
N ASP A 203 5.60 -10.60 25.18
CA ASP A 203 6.82 -11.30 24.78
C ASP A 203 6.90 -11.44 23.24
N SER A 204 5.78 -11.69 22.55
CA SER A 204 5.68 -11.67 21.09
C SER A 204 6.00 -10.29 20.50
N MET A 205 5.50 -9.21 21.10
CA MET A 205 5.83 -7.84 20.68
C MET A 205 7.31 -7.50 20.90
N ALA A 206 7.91 -7.99 21.99
CA ALA A 206 9.33 -7.82 22.28
C ALA A 206 10.22 -8.65 21.33
N TYR A 207 9.78 -9.87 20.98
CA TYR A 207 10.42 -10.70 19.95
C TYR A 207 10.40 -10.00 18.58
N GLY A 208 9.28 -9.35 18.27
CA GLY A 208 9.11 -8.51 17.10
C GLY A 208 8.48 -9.22 15.91
N MET A 209 8.68 -8.62 14.74
CA MET A 209 8.06 -8.96 13.46
C MET A 209 9.12 -9.12 12.38
N ASP A 210 8.81 -9.91 11.36
CA ASP A 210 9.70 -10.14 10.24
C ASP A 210 9.37 -9.20 9.08
N LEU A 211 10.40 -8.56 8.55
CA LEU A 211 10.36 -7.74 7.35
C LEU A 211 11.14 -8.43 6.24
N THR A 212 10.70 -8.21 5.00
CA THR A 212 11.47 -8.59 3.81
C THR A 212 12.01 -7.35 3.11
N TRP A 213 13.23 -7.46 2.59
CA TRP A 213 13.93 -6.36 1.94
C TRP A 213 14.51 -6.74 0.56
N PHE A 214 14.13 -7.90 0.00
CA PHE A 214 14.64 -8.38 -1.29
C PHE A 214 14.46 -7.35 -2.43
N ARG A 215 13.42 -6.50 -2.32
CA ARG A 215 13.14 -5.43 -3.28
C ARG A 215 14.25 -4.40 -3.42
N ALA A 216 15.11 -4.27 -2.40
CA ALA A 216 16.33 -3.45 -2.47
C ALA A 216 17.28 -3.89 -3.61
N LEU A 217 17.21 -5.15 -4.01
CA LEU A 217 18.07 -5.75 -5.03
C LEU A 217 17.39 -5.81 -6.41
N CYS A 218 16.14 -5.34 -6.53
CA CYS A 218 15.37 -5.37 -7.77
C CYS A 218 15.65 -4.17 -8.69
N GLY A 219 16.60 -3.29 -8.37
CA GLY A 219 16.84 -2.04 -9.11
C GLY A 219 17.14 -2.22 -10.60
N GLU A 220 17.63 -3.40 -11.00
CA GLU A 220 17.93 -3.73 -12.40
C GLU A 220 16.77 -4.46 -13.12
N CYS A 221 15.73 -4.88 -12.40
CA CYS A 221 14.59 -5.57 -13.00
C CYS A 221 13.71 -4.58 -13.79
N LYS A 222 13.53 -4.83 -15.10
CA LYS A 222 12.56 -4.11 -15.96
C LYS A 222 11.16 -4.76 -15.96
N GLY A 223 10.74 -5.35 -14.84
CA GLY A 223 9.53 -6.18 -14.78
C GLY A 223 9.21 -6.66 -13.36
N PHE A 224 8.55 -7.81 -13.25
CA PHE A 224 8.23 -8.41 -11.97
C PHE A 224 9.51 -8.93 -11.29
N CYS A 225 9.65 -8.64 -10.01
CA CYS A 225 10.78 -9.09 -9.21
C CYS A 225 10.28 -9.97 -8.07
N SER A 226 10.83 -11.16 -7.96
CA SER A 226 10.49 -12.14 -6.92
C SER A 226 11.73 -12.83 -6.39
N VAL A 227 11.54 -13.61 -5.33
CA VAL A 227 12.55 -14.52 -4.80
C VAL A 227 12.19 -15.93 -5.23
N GLU A 228 13.11 -16.60 -5.93
CA GLU A 228 13.03 -18.02 -6.31
C GLU A 228 14.30 -18.70 -5.77
N ASP A 229 14.16 -19.73 -4.95
CA ASP A 229 15.28 -20.47 -4.32
C ASP A 229 16.33 -19.56 -3.64
N ASN A 230 15.87 -18.58 -2.85
CA ASN A 230 16.72 -17.59 -2.19
C ASN A 230 17.60 -16.76 -3.15
N LYS A 231 17.17 -16.61 -4.41
CA LYS A 231 17.79 -15.74 -5.40
C LYS A 231 16.76 -14.76 -5.95
N ILE A 232 17.24 -13.57 -6.31
CA ILE A 232 16.42 -12.58 -6.98
C ILE A 232 16.18 -13.05 -8.41
N SER A 233 14.91 -13.19 -8.78
CA SER A 233 14.44 -13.54 -10.10
C SER A 233 13.72 -12.34 -10.70
N CYS A 234 14.20 -11.86 -11.86
CA CYS A 234 13.54 -10.82 -12.63
C CYS A 234 12.76 -11.47 -13.78
N ARG A 235 11.44 -11.38 -13.78
CA ARG A 235 10.61 -11.77 -14.94
C ARG A 235 10.19 -10.52 -15.71
N HIS A 236 10.60 -10.44 -16.97
CA HIS A 236 10.09 -9.41 -17.86
C HIS A 236 8.64 -9.73 -18.22
N VAL A 237 7.72 -8.81 -17.97
CA VAL A 237 6.34 -8.95 -18.44
C VAL A 237 6.28 -8.22 -19.78
N CYS A 238 6.58 -8.91 -20.87
CA CYS A 238 6.31 -8.37 -22.19
C CYS A 238 4.80 -8.34 -22.38
N TYR A 239 4.26 -7.20 -22.84
CA TYR A 239 2.85 -7.13 -23.25
C TYR A 239 2.52 -8.25 -24.25
N GLU A 240 3.46 -8.62 -25.13
CA GLU A 240 3.30 -9.70 -26.13
C GLU A 240 3.15 -11.12 -25.57
N ASP A 241 3.52 -11.38 -24.30
CA ASP A 241 3.44 -12.72 -23.69
C ASP A 241 2.06 -13.01 -23.07
N THR A 242 1.13 -12.05 -23.08
CA THR A 242 -0.27 -12.33 -22.69
C THR A 242 -0.86 -13.34 -23.69
N PRO A 243 -1.34 -14.52 -23.24
CA PRO A 243 -1.89 -15.52 -24.14
C PRO A 243 -3.04 -14.90 -24.96
N PHE A 244 -3.01 -15.13 -26.27
CA PHE A 244 -3.94 -14.57 -27.25
C PHE A 244 -5.43 -14.75 -26.88
N SER A 245 -5.74 -15.77 -26.06
CA SER A 245 -7.08 -16.11 -25.58
C SER A 245 -7.73 -15.03 -24.72
N GLU A 246 -6.99 -14.33 -23.84
CA GLU A 246 -7.60 -13.28 -23.01
C GLU A 246 -7.87 -11.99 -23.79
N ARG A 247 -7.02 -11.70 -24.80
CA ARG A 247 -7.21 -10.52 -25.67
C ARG A 247 -8.42 -10.66 -26.58
N THR A 248 -8.63 -11.83 -27.18
CA THR A 248 -9.79 -12.07 -28.03
C THR A 248 -11.09 -12.03 -27.22
N PHE A 249 -11.09 -12.55 -25.99
CA PHE A 249 -12.28 -12.55 -25.14
C PHE A 249 -12.74 -11.14 -24.73
N GLY A 250 -11.81 -10.29 -24.26
CA GLY A 250 -12.13 -8.91 -23.90
C GLY A 250 -12.61 -8.06 -25.08
N PHE A 251 -11.97 -8.21 -26.25
CA PHE A 251 -12.36 -7.50 -27.46
C PHE A 251 -13.72 -7.95 -27.99
N LEU A 252 -14.02 -9.25 -27.93
CA LEU A 252 -15.32 -9.80 -28.35
C LEU A 252 -16.46 -9.28 -27.45
N ILE A 253 -16.25 -9.24 -26.14
CA ILE A 253 -17.23 -8.67 -25.19
C ILE A 253 -17.49 -7.20 -25.48
N PHE A 254 -16.44 -6.41 -25.76
CA PHE A 254 -16.59 -5.00 -26.09
C PHE A 254 -17.43 -4.80 -27.37
N VAL A 255 -17.13 -5.53 -28.43
CA VAL A 255 -17.88 -5.45 -29.71
C VAL A 255 -19.35 -5.88 -29.51
N VAL A 256 -19.60 -6.96 -28.78
CA VAL A 256 -20.96 -7.43 -28.47
C VAL A 256 -21.71 -6.39 -27.63
N GLY A 257 -21.06 -5.79 -26.63
CA GLY A 257 -21.64 -4.75 -25.79
C GLY A 257 -22.03 -3.50 -26.59
N VAL A 258 -21.14 -3.02 -27.46
CA VAL A 258 -21.43 -1.89 -28.36
C VAL A 258 -22.57 -2.22 -29.33
N GLY A 259 -22.61 -3.44 -29.88
CA GLY A 259 -23.69 -3.90 -30.76
C GLY A 259 -25.05 -3.92 -30.08
N ILE A 260 -25.14 -4.51 -28.89
CA ILE A 260 -26.38 -4.56 -28.09
C ILE A 260 -26.82 -3.15 -27.69
N GLY A 261 -25.89 -2.31 -27.22
CA GLY A 261 -26.17 -0.91 -26.85
C GLY A 261 -26.74 -0.12 -28.04
N SER A 262 -26.13 -0.26 -29.22
CA SER A 262 -26.58 0.42 -30.44
C SER A 262 -27.98 -0.03 -30.87
N LEU A 263 -28.29 -1.33 -30.78
CA LEU A 263 -29.60 -1.88 -31.08
C LEU A 263 -30.70 -1.35 -30.14
N LEU A 264 -30.40 -1.23 -28.85
CA LEU A 264 -31.34 -0.69 -27.86
C LEU A 264 -31.64 0.80 -28.11
N VAL A 265 -30.60 1.59 -28.44
CA VAL A 265 -30.76 3.02 -28.78
C VAL A 265 -31.60 3.18 -30.06
N LEU A 266 -31.33 2.40 -31.11
CA LEU A 266 -32.12 2.39 -32.34
C LEU A 266 -33.60 2.06 -32.08
N ARG A 267 -33.88 1.02 -31.28
CA ARG A 267 -35.26 0.67 -30.89
C ARG A 267 -35.95 1.81 -30.17
N PHE A 268 -35.24 2.51 -29.28
CA PHE A 268 -35.79 3.64 -28.54
C PHE A 268 -36.13 4.81 -29.48
N ILE A 269 -35.23 5.14 -30.42
CA ILE A 269 -35.44 6.21 -31.42
C ILE A 269 -36.66 5.93 -32.29
N PHE A 270 -36.78 4.72 -32.86
CA PHE A 270 -37.93 4.34 -33.68
C PHE A 270 -39.24 4.32 -32.87
N GLY A 271 -39.18 3.87 -31.62
CA GLY A 271 -40.32 3.92 -30.70
C GLY A 271 -40.82 5.34 -30.45
N VAL A 272 -39.91 6.28 -30.17
CA VAL A 272 -40.24 7.70 -29.97
C VAL A 272 -40.82 8.31 -31.25
N LEU A 273 -40.24 8.06 -32.42
CA LEU A 273 -40.77 8.54 -33.69
C LEU A 273 -42.18 8.01 -33.98
N PHE A 274 -42.45 6.74 -33.68
CA PHE A 274 -43.77 6.15 -33.84
C PHE A 274 -44.82 6.77 -32.91
N VAL A 275 -44.47 6.96 -31.63
CA VAL A 275 -45.37 7.61 -30.66
C VAL A 275 -45.65 9.07 -31.06
N VAL A 276 -44.62 9.83 -31.44
CA VAL A 276 -44.78 11.21 -31.90
C VAL A 276 -45.67 11.25 -33.16
N GLY A 277 -45.42 10.38 -34.14
CA GLY A 277 -46.25 10.25 -35.33
C GLY A 277 -47.72 9.93 -35.00
N PHE A 278 -47.96 9.00 -34.09
CA PHE A 278 -49.31 8.64 -33.63
C PHE A 278 -50.02 9.80 -32.91
N LEU A 279 -49.31 10.53 -32.05
CA LEU A 279 -49.85 11.71 -31.36
C LEU A 279 -50.20 12.84 -32.34
N LEU A 280 -49.35 13.08 -33.33
CA LEU A 280 -49.61 14.06 -34.40
C LEU A 280 -50.82 13.64 -35.25
N TYR A 281 -50.91 12.36 -35.61
CA TYR A 281 -52.07 11.81 -36.32
C TYR A 281 -53.38 12.01 -35.52
N LYS A 282 -53.37 11.65 -34.23
CA LYS A 282 -54.54 11.80 -33.35
C LYS A 282 -54.96 13.26 -33.20
N ARG A 283 -54.00 14.19 -33.02
CA ARG A 283 -54.28 15.63 -32.97
C ARG A 283 -54.87 16.17 -34.27
N ARG A 284 -54.36 15.76 -35.43
CA ARG A 284 -54.92 16.14 -36.74
C ARG A 284 -56.34 15.63 -36.94
N LYS A 285 -56.60 14.38 -36.56
CA LYS A 285 -57.94 13.78 -36.65
C LYS A 285 -58.95 14.51 -35.75
N GLN A 286 -58.54 14.88 -34.53
CA GLN A 286 -59.38 15.67 -33.62
C GLN A 286 -59.69 17.07 -34.17
N ARG A 287 -58.69 17.81 -34.67
CA ARG A 287 -58.93 19.12 -35.32
C ARG A 287 -59.92 19.00 -36.49
N SER A 288 -59.70 18.03 -37.39
CA SER A 288 -60.61 17.81 -38.51
C SER A 288 -62.05 17.46 -38.09
N SER A 289 -62.25 16.77 -36.96
CA SER A 289 -63.61 16.55 -36.43
C SER A 289 -64.22 17.80 -35.82
N THR A 290 -63.44 18.65 -35.14
CA THR A 290 -63.90 19.92 -34.58
C THR A 290 -64.26 20.91 -35.69
N ASP A 291 -63.39 21.07 -36.69
CA ASP A 291 -63.61 21.97 -37.84
C ASP A 291 -64.88 21.56 -38.62
N LYS A 292 -65.14 20.25 -38.77
CA LYS A 292 -66.37 19.74 -39.39
C LYS A 292 -67.63 19.95 -38.54
N ALA A 293 -67.51 19.96 -37.21
CA ALA A 293 -68.62 20.22 -36.31
C ALA A 293 -68.98 21.71 -36.28
N GLU A 294 -67.99 22.60 -36.24
CA GLU A 294 -68.17 24.05 -36.32
C GLU A 294 -68.77 24.49 -37.66
N ALA A 295 -68.29 23.93 -38.78
CA ALA A 295 -68.86 24.20 -40.10
C ALA A 295 -70.35 23.82 -40.20
N LYS A 296 -70.75 22.70 -39.60
CA LYS A 296 -72.16 22.28 -39.54
C LYS A 296 -73.01 23.16 -38.63
N ALA A 297 -72.46 23.65 -37.52
CA ALA A 297 -73.16 24.56 -36.62
C ALA A 297 -73.44 25.92 -37.31
N LEU A 298 -72.46 26.45 -38.04
CA LEU A 298 -72.59 27.68 -38.84
C LEU A 298 -73.60 27.57 -39.99
N GLU A 299 -73.79 26.39 -40.59
CA GLU A 299 -74.84 26.17 -41.60
C GLU A 299 -76.25 26.11 -41.00
N LEU A 300 -76.38 25.63 -39.75
CA LEU A 300 -77.67 25.57 -39.05
C LEU A 300 -78.12 26.95 -38.54
N GLU A 301 -77.19 27.84 -38.19
CA GLU A 301 -77.50 29.21 -37.76
C GLU A 301 -77.89 30.14 -38.93
N LYS A 302 -77.58 29.76 -40.18
CA LYS A 302 -77.92 30.51 -41.40
C LYS A 302 -79.25 30.10 -42.05
N ARG A 303 -80.01 29.18 -41.43
CA ARG A 303 -81.38 28.81 -41.83
C ARG A 303 -82.38 29.26 -40.79
#